data_AF-A0A1X4Y024-F1
#
_entry.id   AF-A0A1X4Y024-F1
#
_cell.length_a   1.000
_cell.length_b   1.000
_cell.length_c   1.000
_cell.angle_alpha   90.00
_cell.angle_beta   90.00
_cell.angle_gamma   90.00
#
_symmetry.space_group_name_H-M   'P 1'
#
loop_
_entity.id
_entity.type
_entity.pdbx_description
1 polymer ?
#
loop_
_entity_poly.entity_id
_entity_poly.type
_entity_poly.pdbx_seq_one_letter_code
_entity_poly.pdbx_strand_id
1 'polypeptide(L)'
;MNQDELKKEIYSKKIRNLYIFNSDDYFLKRTYIERLSKSIGLSVQKYAYMSFKEFSQELNRLCCLDLFSEKTIKHIRLNFEFDQLIDIKNSENIIILDPIRCSDKLKSDLIVNFRRLKPQEIKAYLKSKLKHIDSNLIDKISDSPFYSNATALYLLVERLSLSGNYNEIEFLEKELSNFEAVDAIISNNFELFSAFLDKYNDYPLVLVSTLSTIFFNAFLELYNVTDLSKTYYKRIVSALGKKRLESLISILYDLDKLYKSTNMVNLLPLKLKIFYWMVQN
;
A
#
# COMPACT_ATOMS: atom_id res chain seq x y z
N MET A 1 2.25 2.22 20.78
CA MET A 1 3.38 1.28 20.57
C MET A 1 3.77 1.18 19.10
N ASN A 2 4.97 0.68 18.81
CA ASN A 2 5.43 0.38 17.45
C ASN A 2 5.40 -1.14 17.16
N GLN A 3 5.62 -1.52 15.89
CA GLN A 3 5.61 -2.93 15.46
C GLN A 3 6.64 -3.82 16.18
N ASP A 4 7.80 -3.28 16.57
CA ASP A 4 8.89 -4.02 17.21
C ASP A 4 8.56 -4.32 18.69
N GLU A 5 7.86 -3.39 19.35
CA GLU A 5 7.31 -3.57 20.69
C GLU A 5 6.23 -4.66 20.70
N LEU A 6 5.29 -4.62 19.74
CA LEU A 6 4.28 -5.68 19.59
C LEU A 6 4.94 -7.05 19.37
N LYS A 7 5.97 -7.10 18.51
CA LYS A 7 6.74 -8.33 18.28
C LYS A 7 7.31 -8.88 19.59
N LYS A 8 7.91 -8.04 20.43
CA LYS A 8 8.44 -8.44 21.76
C LYS A 8 7.35 -8.89 22.72
N GLU A 9 6.19 -8.22 22.76
CA GLU A 9 5.04 -8.66 23.56
C GLU A 9 4.57 -10.06 23.14
N ILE A 10 4.47 -10.31 21.84
CA ILE A 10 4.09 -11.63 21.29
C ILE A 10 5.08 -12.72 21.70
N TYR A 11 6.39 -12.46 21.60
CA TYR A 11 7.42 -13.44 21.99
C TYR A 11 7.46 -13.69 23.50
N SER A 12 7.24 -12.65 24.31
CA SER A 12 7.21 -12.76 25.78
C SER A 12 5.86 -13.22 26.34
N LYS A 13 4.88 -13.51 25.47
CA LYS A 13 3.51 -13.91 25.82
C LYS A 13 2.79 -12.91 26.75
N LYS A 14 3.21 -11.64 26.75
CA LYS A 14 2.58 -10.55 27.51
C LYS A 14 1.49 -9.90 26.66
N ILE A 15 0.42 -10.65 26.41
CA ILE A 15 -0.64 -10.24 25.49
C ILE A 15 -1.70 -9.39 26.21
N ARG A 16 -2.09 -8.28 25.58
CA ARG A 16 -3.16 -7.39 26.03
C ARG A 16 -4.50 -7.86 25.49
N ASN A 17 -5.58 -7.52 26.18
CA ASN A 17 -6.94 -7.84 25.72
C ASN A 17 -7.43 -6.88 24.60
N LEU A 18 -6.74 -5.77 24.35
CA LEU A 18 -7.07 -4.82 23.30
C LEU A 18 -5.81 -4.36 22.56
N TYR A 19 -5.89 -4.36 21.23
CA TYR A 19 -4.95 -3.72 20.32
C TYR A 19 -5.71 -2.91 19.27
N ILE A 20 -5.14 -1.79 18.85
CA ILE A 20 -5.66 -0.96 17.75
C ILE A 20 -4.59 -0.89 16.67
N PHE A 21 -4.81 -1.49 15.51
CA PHE A 21 -3.82 -1.57 14.44
C PHE A 21 -3.96 -0.39 13.48
N ASN A 22 -2.98 0.52 13.50
CA ASN A 22 -2.97 1.72 12.66
C ASN A 22 -1.94 1.58 11.54
N SER A 23 -2.41 1.30 10.32
CA SER A 23 -1.60 1.25 9.09
C SER A 23 -2.43 0.95 7.85
N ASP A 24 -1.96 1.39 6.69
CA ASP A 24 -2.52 1.05 5.38
C ASP A 24 -2.06 -0.35 4.88
N ASP A 25 -1.01 -0.93 5.48
CA ASP A 25 -0.45 -2.23 5.06
C ASP A 25 -1.24 -3.38 5.69
N TYR A 26 -2.29 -3.81 4.99
CA TYR A 26 -3.16 -4.92 5.40
C TYR A 26 -2.40 -6.24 5.57
N PHE A 27 -1.41 -6.52 4.73
CA PHE A 27 -0.65 -7.77 4.81
C PHE A 27 0.21 -7.83 6.06
N LEU A 28 0.84 -6.71 6.43
CA LEU A 28 1.60 -6.61 7.66
C LEU A 28 0.72 -6.78 8.89
N LYS A 29 -0.45 -6.12 8.92
CA LYS A 29 -1.46 -6.30 9.99
C LYS A 29 -1.86 -7.76 10.14
N ARG A 30 -2.23 -8.41 9.04
CA ARG A 30 -2.58 -9.84 9.01
C ARG A 30 -1.46 -10.74 9.52
N THR A 31 -0.21 -10.49 9.11
CA THR A 31 0.95 -11.27 9.56
C THR A 31 1.12 -11.22 11.09
N TYR A 32 0.91 -10.05 11.71
CA TYR A 32 1.01 -9.92 13.16
C TYR A 32 -0.17 -10.57 13.90
N ILE A 33 -1.37 -10.56 13.32
CA ILE A 33 -2.52 -11.32 13.85
C ILE A 33 -2.22 -12.82 13.84
N GLU A 34 -1.66 -13.34 12.75
CA GLU A 34 -1.29 -14.75 12.63
C GLU A 34 -0.16 -15.13 13.62
N ARG A 35 0.83 -14.26 13.82
CA ARG A 35 1.87 -14.46 14.85
C ARG A 35 1.30 -14.47 16.26
N LEU A 36 0.38 -13.54 16.54
CA LEU A 36 -0.31 -13.47 17.82
C LEU A 36 -1.06 -14.79 18.06
N SER A 37 -1.96 -15.15 17.14
CA SER A 37 -2.73 -16.41 17.16
C SER A 37 -1.87 -17.64 17.40
N LYS A 38 -0.75 -17.79 16.67
CA LYS A 38 0.19 -18.90 16.86
C LYS A 38 0.89 -18.90 18.22
N SER A 39 1.23 -17.73 18.77
CA SER A 39 1.94 -17.62 20.05
C SER A 39 1.08 -18.04 21.24
N ILE A 40 -0.22 -17.72 21.20
CA ILE A 40 -1.17 -18.02 22.27
C ILE A 40 -2.08 -19.22 21.99
N GLY A 41 -2.06 -19.76 20.78
CA GLY A 41 -2.89 -20.90 20.38
C GLY A 41 -4.38 -20.59 20.23
N LEU A 42 -4.76 -19.32 20.03
CA LEU A 42 -6.17 -18.93 19.91
C LEU A 42 -6.58 -18.78 18.44
N SER A 43 -7.82 -19.16 18.14
CA SER A 43 -8.42 -18.96 16.82
C SER A 43 -8.78 -17.49 16.59
N VAL A 44 -8.80 -17.08 15.31
CA VAL A 44 -9.13 -15.71 14.89
C VAL A 44 -10.51 -15.70 14.26
N GLN A 45 -11.41 -14.90 14.82
CA GLN A 45 -12.72 -14.62 14.25
C GLN A 45 -12.74 -13.20 13.68
N LYS A 46 -13.31 -13.03 12.48
CA LYS A 46 -13.28 -11.78 11.74
C LYS A 46 -14.65 -11.13 11.68
N TYR A 47 -14.68 -9.83 11.94
CA TYR A 47 -15.88 -8.99 11.86
C TYR A 47 -15.55 -7.74 11.03
N ALA A 48 -16.56 -7.18 10.40
CA ALA A 48 -16.44 -5.92 9.68
C ALA A 48 -17.66 -5.06 9.99
N TYR A 49 -17.41 -3.78 10.27
CA TYR A 49 -18.45 -2.80 10.57
C TYR A 49 -18.30 -1.58 9.67
N MET A 50 -19.42 -1.09 9.14
CA MET A 50 -19.44 0.06 8.22
C MET A 50 -19.56 1.38 8.96
N SER A 51 -20.09 1.37 10.19
CA SER A 51 -20.28 2.59 10.99
C SER A 51 -19.95 2.36 12.46
N PHE A 52 -19.59 3.44 13.16
CA PHE A 52 -19.37 3.41 14.60
C PHE A 52 -20.62 2.96 15.36
N LYS A 53 -21.82 3.38 14.91
CA LYS A 53 -23.09 3.00 15.54
C LYS A 53 -23.28 1.49 15.54
N GLU A 54 -23.11 0.85 14.39
CA GLU A 54 -23.22 -0.61 14.23
C GLU A 54 -22.23 -1.35 15.14
N PHE A 55 -20.97 -0.90 15.13
CA PHE A 55 -19.94 -1.47 15.99
C PHE A 55 -20.23 -1.30 17.48
N SER A 56 -20.70 -0.12 17.90
CA SER A 56 -21.00 0.19 19.31
C SER A 56 -22.11 -0.68 19.90
N GLN A 57 -23.08 -1.07 19.07
CA GLN A 57 -24.19 -1.93 19.48
C GLN A 57 -23.72 -3.37 19.73
N GLU A 58 -22.73 -3.83 18.96
CA GLU A 58 -22.19 -5.19 19.05
C GLU A 58 -21.01 -5.31 20.03
N LEU A 59 -20.43 -4.19 20.47
CA LEU A 59 -19.19 -4.15 21.23
C LEU A 59 -19.22 -5.07 22.47
N ASN A 60 -20.29 -5.01 23.27
CA ASN A 60 -20.42 -5.81 24.48
C ASN A 60 -20.40 -7.32 24.16
N ARG A 61 -21.12 -7.71 23.10
CA ARG A 61 -21.16 -9.11 22.65
C ARG A 61 -19.78 -9.59 22.19
N LEU A 62 -19.00 -8.74 21.52
CA LEU A 62 -17.65 -9.07 21.07
C LEU A 62 -16.66 -9.26 22.23
N CYS A 63 -16.88 -8.57 23.35
CA CYS A 63 -16.01 -8.63 24.54
C CYS A 63 -16.26 -9.86 25.41
N CYS A 64 -17.48 -10.41 25.39
CA CYS A 64 -17.88 -11.57 26.17
C CYS A 64 -17.57 -12.90 25.47
N LEU A 65 -17.39 -13.98 26.25
CA LEU A 65 -17.48 -15.35 25.73
C LEU A 65 -18.94 -15.77 25.58
N ASP A 66 -19.24 -16.41 24.46
CA ASP A 66 -20.50 -17.15 24.32
C ASP A 66 -20.46 -18.37 25.26
N LEU A 67 -21.63 -18.83 25.72
CA LEU A 67 -21.73 -20.03 26.56
C LEU A 67 -21.02 -21.20 25.85
N PHE A 68 -20.11 -21.87 26.57
CA PHE A 68 -19.28 -22.99 26.08
C PHE A 68 -18.25 -22.66 24.99
N SER A 69 -18.04 -21.38 24.69
CA SER A 69 -17.03 -20.97 23.71
C SER A 69 -15.68 -20.70 24.37
N GLU A 70 -14.62 -21.06 23.67
CA GLU A 70 -13.25 -20.77 24.10
C GLU A 70 -12.87 -19.32 23.83
N LYS A 71 -11.84 -18.83 24.51
CA LYS A 71 -11.25 -17.53 24.26
C LYS A 71 -10.76 -17.44 22.80
N THR A 72 -11.10 -16.35 22.13
CA THR A 72 -10.70 -16.11 20.74
C THR A 72 -10.06 -14.74 20.55
N ILE A 73 -9.42 -14.57 19.40
CA ILE A 73 -9.01 -13.25 18.90
C ILE A 73 -10.13 -12.74 17.98
N LYS A 74 -10.73 -11.60 18.33
CA LYS A 74 -11.72 -10.91 17.51
C LYS A 74 -10.98 -9.84 16.68
N HIS A 75 -10.76 -10.11 15.39
CA HIS A 75 -10.24 -9.12 14.44
C HIS A 75 -11.40 -8.35 13.84
N ILE A 76 -11.50 -7.06 14.16
CA ILE A 76 -12.63 -6.22 13.82
C ILE A 76 -12.15 -5.12 12.87
N ARG A 77 -12.53 -5.25 11.60
CA ARG A 77 -12.28 -4.22 10.58
C ARG A 77 -13.31 -3.10 10.71
N LEU A 78 -12.86 -1.89 10.94
CA LEU A 78 -13.70 -0.71 11.02
C LEU A 78 -13.53 0.09 9.72
N ASN A 79 -14.56 0.11 8.88
CA ASN A 79 -14.52 0.83 7.60
C ASN A 79 -14.80 2.35 7.78
N PHE A 80 -14.31 2.92 8.88
CA PHE A 80 -14.43 4.33 9.24
C PHE A 80 -13.18 4.77 10.01
N GLU A 81 -12.97 6.08 10.10
CA GLU A 81 -11.87 6.64 10.89
C GLU A 81 -12.15 6.50 12.39
N PHE A 82 -11.13 6.13 13.15
CA PHE A 82 -11.22 5.99 14.59
C PHE A 82 -10.70 7.26 15.25
N ASP A 83 -11.59 8.05 15.85
CA ASP A 83 -11.32 9.38 16.38
C ASP A 83 -11.37 9.46 17.91
N GLN A 84 -11.91 8.44 18.58
CA GLN A 84 -12.07 8.37 20.03
C GLN A 84 -11.64 7.01 20.57
N LEU A 85 -10.96 6.99 21.73
CA LEU A 85 -10.66 5.74 22.43
C LEU A 85 -11.95 5.15 23.01
N ILE A 86 -12.12 3.84 22.82
CA ILE A 86 -13.21 3.10 23.45
C ILE A 86 -12.65 2.42 24.68
N ASP A 87 -13.36 2.59 25.80
CA ASP A 87 -13.00 1.97 27.07
C ASP A 87 -13.43 0.50 27.08
N ILE A 88 -12.66 -0.36 26.42
CA ILE A 88 -12.85 -1.81 26.48
C ILE A 88 -12.07 -2.35 27.69
N LYS A 89 -12.69 -2.26 28.86
CA LYS A 89 -12.18 -2.88 30.09
C LYS A 89 -12.74 -4.29 30.22
N ASN A 90 -11.87 -5.23 30.59
CA ASN A 90 -12.25 -6.61 30.96
C ASN A 90 -12.89 -7.44 29.85
N SER A 91 -12.41 -7.32 28.60
CA SER A 91 -12.75 -8.30 27.56
C SER A 91 -12.14 -9.67 27.90
N GLU A 92 -12.95 -10.72 27.83
CA GLU A 92 -12.49 -12.10 27.96
C GLU A 92 -11.74 -12.53 26.69
N ASN A 93 -12.19 -12.06 25.53
CA ASN A 93 -11.53 -12.19 24.24
C ASN A 93 -10.35 -11.20 24.08
N ILE A 94 -9.48 -11.46 23.11
CA ILE A 94 -8.52 -10.45 22.64
C ILE A 94 -9.14 -9.71 21.47
N ILE A 95 -9.30 -8.41 21.61
CA ILE A 95 -9.90 -7.52 20.62
C ILE A 95 -8.79 -6.84 19.81
N ILE A 96 -8.87 -6.92 18.48
CA ILE A 96 -8.01 -6.17 17.57
C ILE A 96 -8.92 -5.27 16.73
N LEU A 97 -8.86 -3.97 16.98
CA LEU A 97 -9.53 -2.96 16.17
C LEU A 97 -8.62 -2.59 15.00
N ASP A 98 -9.14 -2.69 13.78
CA ASP A 98 -8.43 -2.42 12.53
C ASP A 98 -9.18 -1.34 11.74
N PRO A 99 -9.05 -0.05 12.15
CA PRO A 99 -9.68 1.05 11.45
C PRO A 99 -8.98 1.41 10.13
N ILE A 100 -9.70 2.11 9.25
CA ILE A 100 -9.11 2.70 8.05
C ILE A 100 -7.94 3.62 8.42
N ARG A 101 -8.13 4.44 9.44
CA ARG A 101 -7.13 5.35 9.98
C ARG A 101 -7.45 5.68 11.43
N CYS A 102 -6.42 5.83 12.25
CA CYS A 102 -6.56 6.47 13.56
C CYS A 102 -6.30 7.97 13.44
N SER A 103 -7.09 8.78 14.12
CA SER A 103 -6.85 10.22 14.25
C SER A 103 -5.48 10.49 14.88
N ASP A 104 -4.71 11.42 14.33
CA ASP A 104 -3.37 11.79 14.82
C ASP A 104 -3.39 12.37 16.25
N LYS A 105 -4.57 12.78 16.72
CA LYS A 105 -4.80 13.27 18.10
C LYS A 105 -4.88 12.13 19.12
N LEU A 106 -5.14 10.90 18.68
CA LEU A 106 -5.23 9.74 19.57
C LEU A 106 -3.84 9.26 19.98
N LYS A 107 -3.54 9.37 21.28
CA LYS A 107 -2.32 8.81 21.87
C LYS A 107 -2.71 7.74 22.88
N SER A 108 -2.38 6.49 22.57
CA SER A 108 -2.54 5.35 23.46
C SER A 108 -1.44 4.34 23.18
N ASP A 109 -1.02 3.65 24.23
CA ASP A 109 -0.11 2.51 24.15
C ASP A 109 -0.77 1.30 23.45
N LEU A 110 -2.10 1.21 23.44
CA LEU A 110 -2.89 0.20 22.73
C LEU A 110 -2.82 0.35 21.20
N ILE A 111 -2.49 1.55 20.69
CA ILE A 111 -2.34 1.81 19.26
C ILE A 111 -1.00 1.28 18.78
N VAL A 112 -1.04 0.34 17.84
CA VAL A 112 0.12 -0.23 17.16
C VAL A 112 0.28 0.47 15.82
N ASN A 113 1.28 1.32 15.72
CA ASN A 113 1.62 1.97 14.47
C ASN A 113 2.54 1.05 13.66
N PHE A 114 2.03 0.51 12.55
CA PHE A 114 2.87 -0.23 11.62
C PHE A 114 3.44 0.73 10.59
N ARG A 115 4.73 0.58 10.34
CA ARG A 115 5.47 1.37 9.35
C ARG A 115 5.87 0.46 8.20
N ARG A 116 6.23 1.08 7.08
CA ARG A 116 6.91 0.37 5.99
C ARG A 116 8.20 -0.29 6.51
N LEU A 117 8.54 -1.41 5.89
CA LEU A 117 9.74 -2.16 6.22
C LEU A 117 10.98 -1.35 5.86
N LYS A 118 11.94 -1.27 6.78
CA LYS A 118 13.26 -0.69 6.54
C LYS A 118 14.10 -1.66 5.71
N PRO A 119 15.07 -1.18 4.92
CA PRO A 119 15.96 -2.02 4.13
C PRO A 119 16.59 -3.16 4.95
N GLN A 120 17.06 -2.88 6.17
CA GLN A 120 17.63 -3.90 7.06
C GLN A 120 16.65 -5.02 7.44
N GLU A 121 15.36 -4.69 7.63
CA GLU A 121 14.31 -5.67 7.93
C GLU A 121 14.02 -6.54 6.71
N ILE A 122 14.05 -5.95 5.51
CA ILE A 122 13.90 -6.65 4.24
C ILE A 122 15.07 -7.62 4.03
N LYS A 123 16.33 -7.15 4.22
CA LYS A 123 17.54 -7.99 4.11
C LYS A 123 17.47 -9.20 5.05
N ALA A 124 17.09 -8.98 6.30
CA ALA A 124 16.94 -10.06 7.30
C ALA A 124 15.84 -11.06 6.91
N TYR A 125 14.71 -10.56 6.39
CA TYR A 125 13.60 -11.40 5.93
C TYR A 125 14.00 -12.29 4.74
N LEU A 126 14.63 -11.70 3.73
CA LEU A 126 15.11 -12.41 2.54
C LEU A 126 16.11 -13.51 2.91
N LYS A 127 17.13 -13.20 3.73
CA LYS A 127 18.13 -14.18 4.21
C LYS A 127 17.49 -15.32 5.01
N SER A 128 16.42 -15.04 5.76
CA SER A 128 15.71 -16.08 6.52
C SER A 128 14.85 -16.98 5.66
N LYS A 129 14.34 -16.50 4.52
CA LYS A 129 13.36 -17.22 3.69
C LYS A 129 13.99 -17.91 2.49
N LEU A 130 14.98 -17.28 1.87
CA LEU A 130 15.62 -17.75 0.64
C LEU A 130 17.03 -18.25 0.98
N LYS A 131 17.21 -19.56 0.91
CA LYS A 131 18.54 -20.17 1.09
C LYS A 131 19.38 -19.86 -0.16
N HIS A 132 20.63 -19.44 0.06
CA HIS A 132 21.60 -19.17 -1.00
C HIS A 132 21.25 -18.03 -1.98
N ILE A 133 20.38 -17.08 -1.59
CA ILE A 133 20.15 -15.87 -2.39
C ILE A 133 21.44 -15.03 -2.48
N ASP A 134 21.69 -14.47 -3.66
CA ASP A 134 22.83 -13.59 -3.94
C ASP A 134 22.77 -12.29 -3.11
N SER A 135 23.93 -11.83 -2.61
CA SER A 135 24.00 -10.63 -1.77
C SER A 135 23.67 -9.34 -2.52
N ASN A 136 24.11 -9.20 -3.77
CA ASN A 136 23.80 -8.02 -4.57
C ASN A 136 22.30 -7.94 -4.85
N LEU A 137 21.68 -9.09 -5.09
CA LEU A 137 20.25 -9.16 -5.28
C LEU A 137 19.46 -8.78 -4.01
N ILE A 138 19.90 -9.24 -2.84
CA ILE A 138 19.32 -8.81 -1.55
C ILE A 138 19.38 -7.29 -1.42
N ASP A 139 20.53 -6.70 -1.73
CA ASP A 139 20.74 -5.26 -1.62
C ASP A 139 19.79 -4.49 -2.55
N LYS A 140 19.73 -4.87 -3.83
CA LYS A 140 18.80 -4.29 -4.81
C LYS A 140 17.33 -4.37 -4.38
N ILE A 141 16.87 -5.52 -3.88
CA ILE A 141 15.48 -5.67 -3.41
C ILE A 141 15.24 -4.78 -2.19
N SER A 142 16.19 -4.73 -1.25
CA SER A 142 16.03 -3.98 -0.01
C SER A 142 16.05 -2.46 -0.17
N ASP A 143 16.74 -1.96 -1.21
CA ASP A 143 16.82 -0.53 -1.51
C ASP A 143 15.62 -0.05 -2.35
N SER A 144 14.85 -0.98 -2.93
CA SER A 144 13.67 -0.65 -3.71
C SER A 144 12.50 -0.16 -2.84
N PRO A 145 11.95 1.03 -3.10
CA PRO A 145 10.74 1.52 -2.42
C PRO A 145 9.53 0.60 -2.61
N PHE A 146 9.45 -0.14 -3.71
CA PHE A 146 8.34 -1.04 -4.02
C PHE A 146 8.27 -2.20 -3.01
N TYR A 147 9.41 -2.83 -2.73
CA TYR A 147 9.50 -3.95 -1.79
C TYR A 147 9.53 -3.52 -0.31
N SER A 148 9.43 -2.22 -0.02
CA SER A 148 9.12 -1.73 1.33
C SER A 148 7.68 -2.02 1.76
N ASN A 149 6.80 -2.33 0.81
CA ASN A 149 5.46 -2.86 1.03
C ASN A 149 5.53 -4.36 1.36
N ALA A 150 4.93 -4.78 2.47
CA ALA A 150 5.06 -6.16 2.94
C ALA A 150 4.41 -7.19 1.99
N THR A 151 3.31 -6.83 1.32
CA THR A 151 2.65 -7.68 0.32
C THR A 151 3.55 -7.93 -0.89
N ALA A 152 4.12 -6.86 -1.44
CA ALA A 152 5.00 -6.95 -2.61
C ALA A 152 6.23 -7.82 -2.32
N LEU A 153 6.84 -7.63 -1.14
CA LEU A 153 7.97 -8.44 -0.70
C LEU A 153 7.58 -9.92 -0.50
N TYR A 154 6.40 -10.19 0.07
CA TYR A 154 5.92 -11.54 0.28
C TYR A 154 5.72 -12.30 -1.05
N LEU A 155 5.02 -11.70 -2.00
CA LEU A 155 4.78 -12.29 -3.33
C LEU A 155 6.10 -12.54 -4.08
N LEU A 156 7.06 -11.61 -3.97
CA LEU A 156 8.39 -11.80 -4.52
C LEU A 156 9.07 -13.03 -3.89
N VAL A 157 9.02 -13.16 -2.57
CA VAL A 157 9.65 -14.30 -1.87
C VAL A 157 8.99 -15.62 -2.24
N GLU A 158 7.66 -15.68 -2.41
CA GLU A 158 6.99 -16.88 -2.90
C GLU A 158 7.47 -17.25 -4.31
N ARG A 159 7.52 -16.28 -5.22
CA ARG A 159 8.01 -16.49 -6.59
C ARG A 159 9.47 -16.97 -6.60
N LEU A 160 10.34 -16.32 -5.84
CA LEU A 160 11.76 -16.69 -5.71
C LEU A 160 11.94 -18.09 -5.12
N SER A 161 11.13 -18.45 -4.13
CA SER A 161 11.18 -19.78 -3.50
C SER A 161 10.76 -20.90 -4.45
N LEU A 162 9.86 -20.63 -5.39
CA LEU A 162 9.38 -21.61 -6.38
C LEU A 162 10.33 -21.77 -7.57
N SER A 163 11.00 -20.70 -8.00
CA SER A 163 11.80 -20.71 -9.23
C SER A 163 13.14 -21.44 -9.07
N GLY A 164 13.77 -21.44 -7.90
CA GLY A 164 15.06 -22.09 -7.65
C GLY A 164 16.27 -21.47 -8.38
N ASN A 165 16.03 -20.76 -9.50
CA ASN A 165 17.01 -19.98 -10.25
C ASN A 165 16.68 -18.49 -10.16
N TYR A 166 17.39 -17.78 -9.28
CA TYR A 166 17.16 -16.36 -9.05
C TYR A 166 17.48 -15.48 -10.29
N ASN A 167 18.24 -15.98 -11.26
CA ASN A 167 18.61 -15.24 -12.47
C ASN A 167 17.53 -15.26 -13.58
N GLU A 168 16.56 -16.19 -13.50
CA GLU A 168 15.42 -16.26 -14.44
C GLU A 168 14.28 -15.35 -14.05
N ILE A 169 14.29 -14.86 -12.81
CA ILE A 169 13.28 -13.92 -12.36
C ILE A 169 13.68 -12.56 -12.92
N GLU A 170 12.93 -12.11 -13.92
CA GLU A 170 12.80 -10.70 -14.21
C GLU A 170 12.36 -10.02 -12.92
N PHE A 171 13.34 -9.54 -12.15
CA PHE A 171 13.07 -8.62 -11.07
C PHE A 171 12.33 -7.44 -11.69
N LEU A 172 11.39 -6.89 -10.93
CA LEU A 172 10.83 -5.57 -11.18
C LEU A 172 11.92 -4.46 -11.07
N GLU A 173 13.19 -4.78 -11.29
CA GLU A 173 14.28 -3.87 -11.60
C GLU A 173 13.97 -3.03 -12.85
N LYS A 174 12.96 -3.40 -13.65
CA LYS A 174 12.50 -2.65 -14.83
C LYS A 174 11.00 -2.71 -15.11
N GLU A 175 10.14 -2.92 -14.11
CA GLU A 175 8.80 -2.34 -14.25
C GLU A 175 9.02 -0.84 -14.03
N LEU A 176 9.27 -0.15 -15.14
CA LEU A 176 9.30 1.30 -15.20
C LEU A 176 8.05 1.76 -14.44
N SER A 177 8.23 2.32 -13.25
CA SER A 177 7.10 2.64 -12.40
C SER A 177 6.25 3.68 -13.11
N ASN A 178 4.96 3.77 -12.79
CA ASN A 178 4.12 4.86 -13.32
C ASN A 178 4.75 6.25 -13.07
N PHE A 179 5.64 6.38 -12.08
CA PHE A 179 6.43 7.58 -11.83
C PHE A 179 7.60 7.79 -12.81
N GLU A 180 8.25 6.73 -13.30
CA GLU A 180 9.27 6.83 -14.35
C GLU A 180 8.65 7.16 -15.70
N ALA A 181 7.44 6.65 -15.98
CA ALA A 181 6.65 7.08 -17.12
C ALA A 181 6.34 8.59 -17.07
N VAL A 182 5.97 9.09 -15.89
CA VAL A 182 5.77 10.52 -15.64
C VAL A 182 7.07 11.30 -15.78
N ASP A 183 8.18 10.78 -15.28
CA ASP A 183 9.50 11.42 -15.39
C ASP A 183 9.97 11.50 -16.85
N ALA A 184 9.69 10.48 -17.66
CA ALA A 184 9.91 10.48 -19.10
C ALA A 184 9.02 11.53 -19.80
N ILE A 185 7.75 11.67 -19.37
CA ILE A 185 6.83 12.70 -19.89
C ILE A 185 7.34 14.12 -19.58
N ILE A 186 7.68 14.40 -18.32
CA ILE A 186 8.09 15.76 -17.93
C ILE A 186 9.46 16.17 -18.51
N SER A 187 10.33 15.19 -18.79
CA SER A 187 11.64 15.42 -19.44
C SER A 187 11.58 15.40 -20.96
N ASN A 188 10.40 15.21 -21.57
CA ASN A 188 10.20 14.99 -23.00
C ASN A 188 11.05 13.82 -23.57
N ASN A 189 11.35 12.81 -22.76
CA ASN A 189 12.07 11.61 -23.19
C ASN A 189 11.09 10.58 -23.78
N PHE A 190 10.71 10.79 -25.04
CA PHE A 190 9.75 9.93 -25.72
C PHE A 190 10.23 8.48 -25.88
N GLU A 191 11.53 8.26 -26.11
CA GLU A 191 12.08 6.90 -26.25
C GLU A 191 11.87 6.09 -24.97
N LEU A 192 12.14 6.69 -23.81
CA LEU A 192 11.93 6.06 -22.52
C LEU A 192 10.45 5.81 -22.24
N PHE A 193 9.59 6.79 -22.57
CA PHE A 193 8.14 6.64 -22.42
C PHE A 193 7.57 5.55 -23.35
N SER A 194 8.03 5.49 -24.59
CA SER A 194 7.66 4.45 -25.55
C SER A 194 8.05 3.08 -25.05
N ALA A 195 9.31 2.91 -24.60
CA ALA A 195 9.80 1.65 -24.05
C ALA A 195 9.04 1.21 -22.79
N PHE A 196 8.51 2.15 -22.00
CA PHE A 196 7.58 1.85 -20.91
C PHE A 196 6.25 1.31 -21.43
N LEU A 197 5.61 2.01 -22.38
CA LEU A 197 4.31 1.59 -22.93
C LEU A 197 4.37 0.22 -23.59
N ASP A 198 5.46 -0.08 -24.32
CA ASP A 198 5.63 -1.36 -25.01
C ASP A 198 5.71 -2.55 -24.02
N LYS A 199 5.98 -2.29 -22.73
CA LYS A 199 5.97 -3.28 -21.64
C LYS A 199 4.63 -3.37 -20.89
N TYR A 200 3.72 -2.41 -21.07
CA TYR A 200 2.51 -2.25 -20.25
C TYR A 200 1.23 -2.51 -21.05
N ASN A 201 1.11 -3.67 -21.69
CA ASN A 201 0.08 -3.86 -22.72
C ASN A 201 -1.29 -4.35 -22.22
N ASP A 202 -1.38 -4.85 -20.99
CA ASP A 202 -2.56 -5.62 -20.58
C ASP A 202 -3.70 -4.76 -19.99
N TYR A 203 -3.41 -3.52 -19.56
CA TYR A 203 -4.38 -2.67 -18.85
C TYR A 203 -4.26 -1.17 -19.20
N PRO A 204 -4.56 -0.77 -20.45
CA PRO A 204 -4.39 0.61 -20.90
C PRO A 204 -5.24 1.62 -20.12
N LEU A 205 -6.47 1.25 -19.75
CA LEU A 205 -7.36 2.13 -18.99
C LEU A 205 -6.82 2.43 -17.58
N VAL A 206 -6.24 1.41 -16.92
CA VAL A 206 -5.61 1.55 -15.60
C VAL A 206 -4.42 2.50 -15.69
N LEU A 207 -3.61 2.37 -16.74
CA LEU A 207 -2.47 3.25 -16.95
C LEU A 207 -2.90 4.70 -17.18
N VAL A 208 -3.84 4.94 -18.09
CA VAL A 208 -4.37 6.29 -18.37
C VAL A 208 -4.98 6.92 -17.12
N SER A 209 -5.76 6.16 -16.36
CA SER A 209 -6.34 6.61 -15.08
C SER A 209 -5.26 6.95 -14.05
N THR A 210 -4.18 6.16 -14.00
CA THR A 210 -3.06 6.38 -13.06
C THR A 210 -2.28 7.64 -13.43
N LEU A 211 -1.93 7.81 -14.70
CA LEU A 211 -1.28 9.03 -15.21
C LEU A 211 -2.16 10.27 -14.94
N SER A 212 -3.46 10.18 -15.25
CA SER A 212 -4.42 11.27 -14.98
C SER A 212 -4.43 11.67 -13.51
N THR A 213 -4.45 10.69 -12.61
CA THR A 213 -4.44 10.92 -11.16
C THR A 213 -3.15 11.62 -10.71
N ILE A 214 -1.99 11.19 -11.23
CA ILE A 214 -0.70 11.79 -10.87
C ILE A 214 -0.61 13.25 -11.32
N PHE A 215 -0.96 13.54 -12.58
CA PHE A 215 -0.93 14.91 -13.11
C PHE A 215 -2.00 15.81 -12.50
N PHE A 216 -3.19 15.28 -12.19
CA PHE A 216 -4.22 16.04 -11.48
C PHE A 216 -3.80 16.39 -10.05
N ASN A 217 -3.18 15.47 -9.33
CA ASN A 217 -2.59 15.78 -8.01
C ASN A 217 -1.48 16.82 -8.10
N ALA A 218 -0.65 16.80 -9.15
CA ALA A 218 0.31 17.87 -9.41
C ALA A 218 -0.39 19.22 -9.69
N PHE A 219 -1.54 19.20 -10.35
CA PHE A 219 -2.32 20.42 -10.59
C PHE A 219 -2.93 20.98 -9.30
N LEU A 220 -3.40 20.12 -8.39
CA LEU A 220 -3.90 20.56 -7.07
C LEU A 220 -2.79 21.19 -6.21
N GLU A 221 -1.54 20.78 -6.37
CA GLU A 221 -0.38 21.37 -5.69
C GLU A 221 -0.19 22.85 -6.06
N LEU A 222 -0.58 23.29 -7.27
CA LEU A 222 -0.56 24.72 -7.64
C LEU A 222 -1.44 25.59 -6.74
N TYR A 223 -2.44 25.00 -6.09
CA TYR A 223 -3.41 25.70 -5.26
C TYR A 223 -3.23 25.40 -3.76
N ASN A 224 -2.16 24.68 -3.37
CA ASN A 224 -1.92 24.23 -2.01
C ASN A 224 -3.11 23.44 -1.41
N VAL A 225 -3.90 22.75 -2.24
CA VAL A 225 -5.08 21.98 -1.81
C VAL A 225 -4.68 20.60 -1.30
N THR A 226 -3.47 20.14 -1.61
CA THR A 226 -2.92 18.85 -1.19
C THR A 226 -2.14 18.96 0.11
N ASP A 227 -2.57 18.23 1.14
CA ASP A 227 -1.82 17.99 2.40
C ASP A 227 -0.52 17.18 2.19
N LEU A 228 -0.30 16.72 0.95
CA LEU A 228 0.87 15.96 0.55
C LEU A 228 1.95 16.91 0.08
N SER A 229 2.76 17.41 1.02
CA SER A 229 4.05 18.08 0.78
C SER A 229 5.08 17.13 0.14
N LYS A 230 4.71 16.43 -0.93
CA LYS A 230 5.58 15.51 -1.66
C LYS A 230 6.35 16.35 -2.66
N THR A 231 7.65 16.51 -2.39
CA THR A 231 8.68 17.07 -3.28
C THR A 231 8.52 16.65 -4.75
N TYR A 232 7.98 15.46 -4.99
CA TYR A 232 7.67 14.93 -6.32
C TYR A 232 6.65 15.76 -7.14
N TYR A 233 5.50 16.17 -6.56
CA TYR A 233 4.50 16.94 -7.31
C TYR A 233 4.98 18.36 -7.62
N LYS A 234 5.71 18.98 -6.67
CA LYS A 234 6.39 20.26 -6.90
C LYS A 234 7.36 20.18 -8.08
N ARG A 235 8.08 19.07 -8.25
CA ARG A 235 8.98 18.84 -9.40
C ARG A 235 8.22 18.83 -10.73
N ILE A 236 7.08 18.15 -10.79
CA ILE A 236 6.23 18.11 -12.00
C ILE A 236 5.75 19.52 -12.34
N VAL A 237 5.24 20.25 -11.34
CA VAL A 237 4.75 21.62 -11.50
C VAL A 237 5.86 22.54 -12.00
N SER A 238 7.05 22.48 -11.40
CA SER A 238 8.20 23.29 -11.82
C SER A 238 8.67 22.96 -13.24
N ALA A 239 8.58 21.69 -13.66
CA ALA A 239 9.00 21.27 -15.00
C ALA A 239 8.02 21.68 -16.11
N LEU A 240 6.72 21.54 -15.86
CA LEU A 240 5.69 21.75 -16.90
C LEU A 240 5.07 23.15 -16.86
N GLY A 241 4.89 23.72 -15.67
CA GLY A 241 4.06 24.89 -15.45
C GLY A 241 2.57 24.63 -15.67
N LYS A 242 1.73 25.62 -15.31
CA LYS A 242 0.27 25.49 -15.30
C LYS A 242 -0.33 25.12 -16.66
N LYS A 243 0.00 25.87 -17.72
CA LYS A 243 -0.62 25.70 -19.05
C LYS A 243 -0.35 24.33 -19.66
N ARG A 244 0.90 23.83 -19.60
CA ARG A 244 1.25 22.52 -20.14
C ARG A 244 0.60 21.40 -19.34
N LEU A 245 0.53 21.55 -18.02
CA LEU A 245 -0.13 20.58 -17.15
C LEU A 245 -1.63 20.49 -17.42
N GLU A 246 -2.32 21.63 -17.58
CA GLU A 246 -3.74 21.68 -17.98
C GLU A 246 -3.98 20.99 -19.33
N SER A 247 -3.13 21.28 -20.32
CA SER A 247 -3.19 20.65 -21.64
C SER A 247 -3.00 19.12 -21.56
N LEU A 248 -2.03 18.66 -20.77
CA LEU A 248 -1.76 17.23 -20.58
C LEU A 248 -2.93 16.51 -19.89
N ILE A 249 -3.51 17.14 -18.85
CA ILE A 249 -4.68 16.59 -18.16
C ILE A 249 -5.87 16.48 -19.12
N SER A 250 -6.10 17.48 -19.98
CA SER A 250 -7.15 17.42 -21.00
C SER A 250 -6.95 16.26 -21.97
N ILE A 251 -5.72 16.04 -22.44
CA ILE A 251 -5.38 14.91 -23.32
C ILE A 251 -5.67 13.58 -22.63
N LEU A 252 -5.25 13.43 -21.37
CA LEU A 252 -5.45 12.20 -20.61
C LEU A 252 -6.94 11.94 -20.32
N TYR A 253 -7.73 12.99 -20.09
CA TYR A 253 -9.18 12.90 -19.93
C TYR A 253 -9.89 12.45 -21.21
N ASP A 254 -9.49 12.99 -22.37
CA ASP A 254 -10.05 12.58 -23.66
C ASP A 254 -9.68 11.12 -23.99
N LEU A 255 -8.46 10.71 -23.63
CA LEU A 255 -8.04 9.31 -23.73
C LEU A 255 -8.85 8.42 -22.81
N ASP A 256 -9.04 8.78 -21.53
CA ASP A 256 -9.85 8.00 -20.58
C ASP A 256 -11.28 7.77 -21.10
N LYS A 257 -11.91 8.81 -21.65
CA LYS A 257 -13.21 8.69 -22.34
C LYS A 257 -13.16 7.72 -23.49
N LEU A 258 -12.17 7.87 -24.38
CA LEU A 258 -12.02 7.02 -25.55
C LEU A 258 -11.90 5.55 -25.11
N TYR A 259 -10.97 5.24 -24.22
CA TYR A 259 -10.73 3.90 -23.70
C TYR A 259 -11.97 3.26 -23.06
N LYS A 260 -12.75 4.04 -22.30
CA LYS A 260 -14.03 3.59 -21.71
C LYS A 260 -15.12 3.36 -22.75
N SER A 261 -15.21 4.23 -23.77
CA SER A 261 -16.28 4.16 -24.78
C SER A 261 -16.07 3.07 -25.83
N THR A 262 -14.83 2.78 -26.19
CA THR A 262 -14.51 1.87 -27.31
C THR A 262 -13.91 0.54 -26.86
N ASN A 263 -13.77 0.31 -25.55
CA ASN A 263 -13.07 -0.85 -24.97
C ASN A 263 -11.71 -1.11 -25.68
N MET A 264 -10.97 -0.04 -25.98
CA MET A 264 -9.68 -0.17 -26.66
C MET A 264 -8.68 -0.85 -25.74
N VAL A 265 -7.99 -1.87 -26.27
CA VAL A 265 -6.95 -2.62 -25.54
C VAL A 265 -5.53 -2.16 -25.91
N ASN A 266 -5.37 -1.37 -26.97
CA ASN A 266 -4.05 -0.92 -27.43
C ASN A 266 -3.63 0.45 -26.84
N LEU A 267 -2.34 0.63 -26.58
CA LEU A 267 -1.77 1.88 -26.06
C LEU A 267 -1.38 2.91 -27.13
N LEU A 268 -1.65 2.62 -28.41
CA LEU A 268 -1.22 3.48 -29.52
C LEU A 268 -1.83 4.91 -29.47
N PRO A 269 -3.14 5.10 -29.17
CA PRO A 269 -3.71 6.43 -28.98
C PRO A 269 -2.99 7.24 -27.91
N LEU A 270 -2.68 6.64 -26.75
CA LEU A 270 -1.91 7.28 -25.68
C LEU A 270 -0.52 7.67 -26.19
N LYS A 271 0.20 6.73 -26.80
CA LYS A 271 1.56 6.93 -27.34
C LYS A 271 1.61 8.12 -28.29
N LEU A 272 0.69 8.19 -29.26
CA LEU A 272 0.65 9.25 -30.27
C LEU A 272 0.25 10.61 -29.70
N LYS A 273 -0.76 10.66 -28.83
CA LYS A 273 -1.24 11.91 -28.23
C LYS A 273 -0.19 12.53 -27.32
N ILE A 274 0.51 11.71 -26.53
CA ILE A 274 1.59 12.17 -25.66
C ILE A 274 2.82 12.58 -26.49
N PHE A 275 3.19 11.83 -27.52
CA PHE A 275 4.26 12.22 -28.46
C PHE A 275 3.99 13.61 -29.04
N TYR A 276 2.80 13.80 -29.60
CA TYR A 276 2.43 15.08 -30.20
C TYR A 276 2.51 16.22 -29.19
N TRP A 277 2.01 16.02 -27.98
CA TRP A 277 2.10 16.99 -26.89
C TRP A 277 3.55 17.31 -26.48
N MET A 278 4.46 16.33 -26.47
CA MET A 278 5.88 16.54 -26.15
C MET A 278 6.59 17.38 -27.23
N VAL A 279 6.20 17.19 -28.50
CA VAL A 279 6.82 17.84 -29.67
C VAL A 279 6.24 19.24 -29.92
N GLN A 280 5.04 19.55 -29.41
CA GLN A 280 4.40 20.87 -29.49
C GLN A 280 5.06 21.99 -28.63
N ASN A 281 6.36 21.87 -28.33
CA ASN A 281 7.12 22.97 -27.72
C ASN A 281 7.38 24.10 -28.71
#